data_AF-A0A935W2W6-F1
#
_entry.id   AF-A0A935W2W6-F1
#
_cell.length_a   1.000
_cell.length_b   1.000
_cell.length_c   1.000
_cell.angle_alpha   90.00
_cell.angle_beta   90.00
_cell.angle_gamma   90.00
#
_symmetry.space_group_name_H-M   'P 1'
#
loop_
_entity.id
_entity.type
_entity.pdbx_description
1 polymer ?
#
loop_
_entity_poly.entity_id
_entity_poly.type
_entity_poly.pdbx_seq_one_letter_code
_entity_poly.pdbx_strand_id
1 'polypeptide(L)'
;MEQSDSISRFSFDALGHASLSGTITGIGLDIPIGLRFSPWGELFVANEETSAVSRWTFDVSHNAIANGSLRRRQAVSTGWSSLLRPR
;
A
#
# COMPACT_ATOMS: atom_id res chain seq x y z
N MET A 1 1.49 16.45 -16.96
CA MET A 1 1.34 14.99 -17.15
C MET A 1 0.45 14.55 -16.01
N GLU A 2 -0.69 13.92 -16.29
CA GLU A 2 -1.62 13.49 -15.24
C GLU A 2 -0.97 12.31 -14.52
N GLN A 3 -0.41 12.57 -13.34
CA GLN A 3 0.21 11.55 -12.50
C GLN A 3 -0.93 10.70 -11.94
N SER A 4 -1.14 9.52 -12.52
CA SER A 4 -2.22 8.63 -12.12
C SER A 4 -1.78 7.82 -10.90
N ASP A 5 -1.73 8.46 -9.74
CA ASP A 5 -1.45 7.83 -8.45
C ASP A 5 -2.66 7.03 -7.97
N SER A 6 -3.02 6.02 -8.76
CA SER A 6 -4.25 5.26 -8.61
C SER A 6 -4.14 3.85 -9.16
N ILE A 7 -5.02 2.97 -8.70
CA ILE A 7 -5.18 1.62 -9.22
C ILE A 7 -6.63 1.44 -9.65
N SER A 8 -6.85 1.22 -10.94
CA SER A 8 -8.17 0.90 -11.48
C SER A 8 -8.55 -0.55 -11.18
N ARG A 9 -9.79 -0.78 -10.78
CA ARG A 9 -10.36 -2.11 -10.50
C ARG A 9 -11.43 -2.42 -11.53
N PHE A 10 -11.44 -3.66 -11.99
CA PHE A 10 -12.42 -4.14 -12.96
C PHE A 10 -13.14 -5.38 -12.44
N SER A 11 -14.43 -5.49 -12.75
CA SER A 11 -15.20 -6.73 -12.64
C SER A 11 -15.40 -7.32 -14.03
N PHE A 12 -15.52 -8.64 -14.09
CA PHE A 12 -15.75 -9.36 -15.34
C PHE A 12 -17.14 -10.01 -15.31
N ASP A 13 -17.90 -9.88 -16.39
CA ASP A 13 -19.14 -10.63 -16.56
C ASP A 13 -18.87 -12.11 -16.91
N ALA A 14 -19.93 -12.91 -17.04
CA ALA A 14 -19.82 -14.34 -17.37
C ALA A 14 -19.21 -14.61 -18.77
N LEU A 15 -19.16 -13.60 -19.63
CA LEU A 15 -18.58 -13.66 -20.97
C LEU A 15 -17.14 -13.10 -21.00
N GLY A 16 -16.63 -12.59 -19.87
CA GLY A 16 -15.29 -12.05 -19.74
C GLY A 16 -15.16 -10.57 -20.11
N HIS A 17 -16.25 -9.82 -20.25
CA HIS A 17 -16.16 -8.37 -20.49
C HIS A 17 -15.84 -7.63 -19.21
N ALA A 18 -14.84 -6.75 -19.27
CA ALA A 18 -14.43 -5.92 -18.14
C ALA A 18 -15.32 -4.67 -18.02
N SER A 19 -15.74 -4.37 -16.80
CA SER A 19 -16.36 -3.09 -16.42
C SER A 19 -15.61 -2.47 -15.24
N LEU A 20 -15.44 -1.14 -15.24
CA LEU A 20 -14.79 -0.44 -14.13
C LEU A 20 -15.61 -0.63 -12.85
N SER A 21 -15.03 -1.26 -11.84
CA SER A 21 -15.68 -1.52 -10.55
C SER A 21 -15.22 -0.56 -9.44
N GLY A 22 -14.16 0.21 -9.69
CA GLY A 22 -13.73 1.31 -8.82
C GLY A 22 -12.27 1.70 -9.02
N THR A 23 -11.81 2.62 -8.18
CA THR A 23 -10.43 3.09 -8.20
C THR A 23 -9.91 3.16 -6.77
N ILE A 24 -8.72 2.62 -6.53
CA ILE A 24 -7.99 2.81 -5.27
C ILE A 24 -7.14 4.06 -5.45
N THR A 25 -7.35 5.04 -4.59
CA THR A 25 -6.56 6.26 -4.48
C THR A 25 -6.14 6.47 -3.04
N GLY A 26 -5.15 7.33 -2.80
CA GLY A 26 -4.82 7.76 -1.45
C GLY A 26 -3.32 7.80 -1.17
N ILE A 27 -3.01 8.13 0.07
CA ILE A 27 -1.65 8.40 0.53
C ILE A 27 -0.82 7.12 0.41
N GLY A 28 0.27 7.18 -0.34
CA GLY A 28 1.22 6.09 -0.51
C GLY A 28 1.17 5.41 -1.88
N LEU A 29 0.28 5.79 -2.79
CA LEU A 29 0.49 5.51 -4.22
C LEU A 29 1.33 6.63 -4.82
N ASP A 30 2.41 6.26 -5.48
CA ASP A 30 3.29 7.21 -6.17
C ASP A 30 4.03 6.48 -7.29
N ILE A 31 3.52 6.64 -8.52
CA ILE A 31 3.95 5.87 -9.69
C ILE A 31 3.92 4.34 -9.39
N PRO A 32 2.72 3.75 -9.20
CA PRO A 32 2.60 2.32 -8.95
C PRO A 32 3.01 1.51 -10.18
N ILE A 33 3.97 0.59 -10.01
CA ILE A 33 4.56 -0.21 -11.10
C ILE A 33 4.35 -1.72 -10.96
N GLY A 34 3.82 -2.18 -9.82
CA GLY A 34 3.59 -3.60 -9.59
C GLY A 34 2.58 -3.88 -8.50
N LEU A 35 1.80 -4.94 -8.67
CA LEU A 35 0.72 -5.34 -7.78
C LEU A 35 0.80 -6.83 -7.45
N ARG A 36 0.55 -7.20 -6.19
CA ARG A 36 0.41 -8.62 -5.81
C ARG A 36 -0.51 -8.79 -4.60
N PHE A 37 -1.42 -9.75 -4.69
CA PHE A 37 -2.20 -10.22 -3.54
C PHE A 37 -1.43 -11.28 -2.75
N SER A 38 -1.50 -11.19 -1.43
CA SER A 38 -1.09 -12.28 -0.53
C SER A 38 -2.16 -13.38 -0.46
N PRO A 39 -1.81 -14.59 0.01
CA PRO A 39 -2.78 -15.66 0.27
C PRO A 39 -3.88 -15.30 1.29
N TRP A 40 -3.65 -14.29 2.14
CA TRP A 40 -4.63 -13.81 3.13
C TRP A 40 -5.45 -12.59 2.65
N GLY A 41 -5.33 -12.22 1.36
CA GLY A 41 -6.19 -11.20 0.74
C GLY A 41 -5.69 -9.75 0.85
N GLU A 42 -4.45 -9.53 1.28
CA GLU A 42 -3.85 -8.19 1.31
C GLU A 42 -3.20 -7.85 -0.04
N LEU A 43 -3.41 -6.62 -0.52
CA LEU A 43 -2.78 -6.10 -1.74
C LEU A 43 -1.50 -5.33 -1.40
N PHE A 44 -0.41 -5.72 -2.05
CA PHE A 44 0.88 -5.04 -2.02
C PHE A 44 1.10 -4.30 -3.33
N VAL A 45 1.51 -3.04 -3.25
CA VAL A 45 1.72 -2.15 -4.38
C VAL A 45 3.14 -1.62 -4.34
N ALA A 46 3.95 -1.96 -5.35
CA ALA A 46 5.28 -1.39 -5.52
C ALA A 46 5.17 0.00 -6.18
N ASN A 47 5.76 1.00 -5.54
CA ASN A 47 5.75 2.40 -5.98
C ASN A 47 7.18 2.79 -6.37
N GLU A 48 7.36 3.27 -7.61
CA GLU A 48 8.66 3.59 -8.17
C GLU A 48 9.28 4.81 -7.48
N GLU A 49 8.57 5.94 -7.51
CA GLU A 49 9.09 7.23 -7.03
C GLU A 49 9.44 7.19 -5.55
N THR A 50 8.59 6.55 -4.75
CA THR A 50 8.77 6.50 -3.30
C THR A 50 9.69 5.37 -2.82
N SER A 51 10.10 4.45 -3.71
CA SER A 51 10.85 3.24 -3.34
C SER A 51 10.22 2.49 -2.16
N ALA A 52 8.89 2.37 -2.18
CA ALA A 52 8.09 1.84 -1.08
C ALA A 52 7.06 0.83 -1.56
N VAL A 53 6.69 -0.09 -0.66
CA VAL A 53 5.56 -1.01 -0.90
C VAL A 53 4.38 -0.59 -0.05
N SER A 54 3.32 -0.12 -0.70
CA SER A 54 2.07 0.25 -0.01
C SER A 54 1.17 -0.97 0.15
N ARG A 55 0.44 -1.01 1.26
CA ARG A 55 -0.34 -2.16 1.68
C ARG A 55 -1.81 -1.79 1.80
N TRP A 56 -2.69 -2.67 1.35
CA TRP A 56 -4.13 -2.44 1.36
C TRP A 56 -4.87 -3.71 1.76
N THR A 57 -5.81 -3.56 2.69
CA THR A 57 -6.80 -4.58 3.05
C THR A 57 -8.14 -4.22 2.42
N PHE A 58 -9.12 -5.10 2.52
CA PHE A 58 -10.46 -4.87 1.98
C PHE A 58 -11.51 -5.11 3.04
N ASP A 59 -12.52 -4.24 3.11
CA ASP A 59 -13.69 -4.46 3.95
C ASP A 59 -14.64 -5.50 3.33
N VAL A 60 -15.74 -5.78 4.03
CA VAL A 60 -16.80 -6.71 3.59
C VAL A 60 -17.47 -6.29 2.27
N SER A 61 -17.40 -5.00 1.92
CA SER A 61 -17.92 -4.44 0.68
C SER A 61 -16.84 -4.38 -0.42
N HIS A 62 -15.66 -4.96 -0.19
CA HIS A 62 -14.50 -4.91 -1.06
C HIS A 62 -13.98 -3.50 -1.34
N ASN A 63 -14.15 -2.56 -0.41
CA ASN A 63 -13.49 -1.26 -0.47
C ASN A 63 -12.06 -1.40 0.05
N ALA A 64 -11.11 -0.76 -0.62
CA ALA A 64 -9.72 -0.77 -0.19
C ALA A 64 -9.52 0.10 1.06
N ILE A 65 -8.82 -0.43 2.05
CA ILE A 65 -8.44 0.24 3.28
C ILE A 65 -6.91 0.23 3.37
N ALA A 66 -6.30 1.41 3.46
CA ALA A 66 -4.85 1.53 3.61
C ALA A 66 -4.35 0.81 4.88
N ASN A 67 -3.32 -0.01 4.74
CA ASN A 67 -2.72 -0.84 5.80
C ASN A 67 -1.22 -0.54 6.01
N GLY A 68 -0.86 0.72 5.77
CA GLY A 68 0.51 1.23 5.91
C GLY A 68 1.41 0.99 4.71
N SER A 69 2.71 1.23 4.89
CA SER A 69 3.73 0.99 3.86
C SER A 69 4.99 0.37 4.45
N LEU A 70 5.64 -0.46 3.64
CA LEU A 70 6.97 -0.99 3.90
C LEU A 70 7.96 -0.08 3.18
N ARG A 71 8.83 0.56 3.97
CA ARG A 71 9.93 1.40 3.50
C ARG A 71 11.22 0.91 4.13
N ARG A 72 12.35 1.25 3.53
CA ARG A 72 13.66 1.09 4.19
C ARG A 72 13.55 1.70 5.58
N ARG A 73 13.89 0.93 6.63
CA ARG A 73 13.87 1.44 8.01
C ARG A 73 14.68 2.73 8.07
N GLN A 74 14.05 3.83 8.48
CA GLN A 74 14.80 4.86 9.19
C GLN A 74 15.32 4.21 10.47
N ALA A 75 16.61 4.37 10.75
CA ALA A 75 17.18 3.82 11.97
C ALA A 75 16.36 4.33 13.16
N VAL A 76 15.71 3.43 13.90
CA VAL A 76 15.28 3.76 15.26
C VAL A 76 16.58 3.89 16.05
N SER A 77 17.01 5.12 16.31
CA SER A 77 18.00 5.34 17.36
C SER A 77 17.30 5.03 18.68
N THR A 78 17.43 3.79 19.16
CA THR A 78 17.18 3.51 20.57
C THR A 78 18.28 4.23 21.33
N GLY A 79 18.01 5.47 21.73
CA GLY A 79 18.85 6.23 22.64
C GLY A 79 18.86 5.51 23.98
N TRP A 80 19.87 4.70 24.23
CA TRP A 80 20.15 4.20 25.57
C TRP A 80 20.65 5.38 26.40
N SER A 81 19.72 6.08 27.07
CA SER A 81 20.09 6.97 28.17
C SER A 81 20.37 6.08 29.38
N SER A 82 21.62 5.69 29.56
CA SER A 82 22.08 5.11 30.82
C SER A 82 22.00 6.21 31.88
N LEU A 83 20.93 6.19 32.65
CA LEU A 83 20.82 6.91 33.92
C LEU A 83 21.98 6.45 34.84
N LEU A 84 23.06 7.21 34.84
CA LEU A 84 23.97 7.30 35.98
C LEU A 84 23.17 7.86 37.15
N ARG A 85 22.64 6.98 38.02
CA ARG A 85 22.17 7.40 39.35
C ARG A 85 23.38 7.51 40.28
N PRO A 86 23.49 8.58 41.08
CA PRO A 86 24.68 8.91 41.87
C PRO A 86 24.84 7.96 43.07
N ARG A 87 26.07 7.91 43.61
CA ARG A 87 26.35 7.39 44.95
C ARG A 87 26.09 8.44 46.00
#